data_AF-A0A2E6RF00-F1
#
_entry.id   AF-A0A2E6RF00-F1
#
_cell.length_a   1.000
_cell.length_b   1.000
_cell.length_c   1.000
_cell.angle_alpha   90.00
_cell.angle_beta   90.00
_cell.angle_gamma   90.00
#
_symmetry.space_group_name_H-M   'P 1'
#
loop_
_entity.id
_entity.type
_entity.pdbx_description
1 polymer ?
#
loop_
_entity_poly.entity_id
_entity_poly.type
_entity_poly.pdbx_seq_one_letter_code
_entity_poly.pdbx_strand_id
1 'polypeptide(L)'
;MLDAWSKEKGTFACTLEHDEAWASRMSSLCVSENSRILYRPLEDVHLEGRHCRWYSKAKAELDGKKHDLLIVDGPVGTKRFSRIGVSSIIPEVLSTDWLIIWDDIDRPGDLESFALVIRLLRERGIEHNNLILEGDGRVGLIFTDKFSGVRHLW
;
A
#
# COMPACT_ATOMS: atom_id res chain seq x y z
N MET A 1 7.22 -7.44 -12.18
CA MET A 1 5.80 -7.85 -12.34
C MET A 1 4.90 -6.67 -12.66
N LEU A 2 4.79 -5.66 -11.78
CA LEU A 2 3.93 -4.49 -12.01
C LEU A 2 4.27 -3.70 -13.28
N ASP A 3 5.56 -3.51 -13.58
CA ASP A 3 6.00 -2.83 -14.81
C ASP A 3 5.59 -3.58 -16.09
N ALA A 4 5.76 -4.91 -16.12
CA ALA A 4 5.33 -5.72 -17.25
C ALA A 4 3.80 -5.66 -17.44
N TRP A 5 3.04 -5.73 -16.35
CA TRP A 5 1.58 -5.58 -16.37
C TRP A 5 1.16 -4.19 -16.88
N SER A 6 1.82 -3.14 -16.38
CA SER A 6 1.63 -1.75 -16.83
C SER A 6 1.86 -1.61 -18.33
N LYS A 7 2.92 -2.23 -18.87
CA LYS A 7 3.21 -2.25 -20.31
C LYS A 7 2.13 -2.96 -21.11
N GLU A 8 1.69 -4.13 -20.65
CA GLU A 8 0.71 -4.95 -21.37
C GLU A 8 -0.71 -4.36 -21.35
N LYS A 9 -1.13 -3.81 -20.21
CA LYS A 9 -2.51 -3.35 -19.98
C LYS A 9 -2.68 -1.84 -20.07
N GLY A 10 -1.60 -1.08 -20.26
CA GLY A 10 -1.64 0.38 -20.23
C GLY A 10 -1.97 0.95 -18.85
N THR A 11 -1.79 0.16 -17.79
CA THR A 11 -2.10 0.57 -16.42
C THR A 11 -1.02 1.49 -15.88
N PHE A 12 -1.40 2.55 -15.15
CA PHE A 12 -0.45 3.36 -14.41
C PHE A 12 0.00 2.64 -13.13
N ALA A 13 1.30 2.58 -12.88
CA ALA A 13 1.87 2.02 -11.65
C ALA A 13 2.89 2.97 -11.05
N CYS A 14 2.80 3.22 -9.75
CA CYS A 14 3.84 3.91 -9.00
C CYS A 14 4.25 3.13 -7.76
N THR A 15 5.55 3.08 -7.48
CA THR A 15 6.12 2.41 -6.31
C THR A 15 6.94 3.41 -5.51
N LEU A 16 6.68 3.51 -4.21
CA LEU A 16 7.52 4.25 -3.29
C LEU A 16 8.67 3.34 -2.84
N GLU A 17 9.92 3.77 -3.04
CA GLU A 17 11.11 3.02 -2.65
C GLU A 17 12.07 3.91 -1.85
N HIS A 18 12.57 3.42 -0.72
CA HIS A 18 13.43 4.15 0.20
C HIS A 18 14.92 3.86 0.05
N ASP A 19 15.29 2.75 -0.59
CA ASP A 19 16.69 2.43 -0.88
C ASP A 19 17.05 3.01 -2.26
N GLU A 20 18.01 3.95 -2.30
CA GLU A 20 18.39 4.66 -3.52
C GLU A 20 18.98 3.73 -4.57
N ALA A 21 19.85 2.80 -4.16
CA ALA A 21 20.51 1.88 -5.07
C ALA A 21 19.50 0.92 -5.69
N TRP A 22 18.56 0.44 -4.88
CA TRP A 22 17.45 -0.41 -5.33
C TRP A 22 16.49 0.37 -6.23
N ALA A 23 16.11 1.59 -5.87
CA ALA A 23 15.24 2.44 -6.69
C ALA A 23 15.86 2.71 -8.06
N SER A 24 17.17 3.02 -8.10
CA SER A 24 17.92 3.23 -9.33
C SER A 24 17.98 1.97 -10.20
N ARG A 25 18.31 0.83 -9.58
CA ARG A 25 18.34 -0.47 -10.25
C ARG A 25 16.96 -0.83 -10.83
N MET A 26 15.90 -0.72 -10.05
CA MET A 26 14.54 -1.04 -10.49
C MET A 26 14.07 -0.09 -11.60
N SER A 27 14.37 1.20 -11.48
CA SER A 27 14.07 2.19 -12.53
C SER A 27 14.74 1.84 -13.86
N SER A 28 15.98 1.34 -13.82
CA SER A 28 16.70 0.92 -15.04
C SER A 28 16.11 -0.31 -15.73
N LEU A 29 15.31 -1.10 -15.00
CA LEU A 29 14.64 -2.29 -15.50
C LEU A 29 13.19 -2.02 -15.94
N CYS A 30 12.62 -0.85 -15.62
CA CYS A 30 11.30 -0.45 -16.06
C CYS A 30 11.26 -0.29 -17.59
N VAL A 31 10.31 -0.94 -18.23
CA VAL A 31 10.09 -0.86 -19.68
C VAL A 31 8.76 -0.19 -20.05
N SER A 32 7.89 0.06 -19.07
CA SER A 32 6.63 0.78 -19.28
C SER A 32 6.80 2.28 -19.06
N GLU A 33 6.31 3.10 -19.98
CA GLU A 33 6.22 4.56 -19.80
C GLU A 33 5.19 4.96 -18.71
N ASN A 34 4.30 4.03 -18.37
CA ASN A 34 3.25 4.22 -17.36
C ASN A 34 3.68 3.72 -15.96
N SER A 35 4.91 3.23 -15.81
CA SER A 35 5.46 2.80 -14.53
C SER A 35 6.51 3.76 -14.00
N ARG A 36 6.45 4.05 -12.69
CA ARG A 36 7.41 4.95 -12.04
C ARG A 36 7.85 4.39 -10.69
N ILE A 37 9.16 4.33 -10.47
CA ILE A 37 9.75 4.14 -9.15
C ILE A 37 10.08 5.52 -8.57
N LEU A 38 9.53 5.82 -7.40
CA LEU A 38 9.71 7.10 -6.71
C LEU A 38 10.64 6.87 -5.53
N TYR A 39 11.91 7.26 -5.68
CA TYR A 39 12.87 7.21 -4.58
C TYR A 39 12.50 8.21 -3.48
N ARG A 40 12.02 7.75 -2.33
CA ARG A 40 11.62 8.56 -1.18
C ARG A 40 12.30 8.00 0.06
N PRO A 41 13.41 8.61 0.54
CA PRO A 41 14.06 8.14 1.77
C PRO A 41 13.08 8.21 2.93
N LEU A 42 13.29 7.33 3.92
CA LEU A 42 12.45 7.32 5.11
C LEU A 42 12.78 8.50 6.01
N GLU A 43 11.74 9.16 6.51
CA GLU A 43 11.82 10.20 7.53
C GLU A 43 11.03 9.80 8.77
N ASP A 44 11.44 10.31 9.93
CA ASP A 44 10.69 10.15 11.17
C ASP A 44 9.41 10.99 11.10
N VAL A 45 8.27 10.34 11.31
CA VAL A 45 6.95 10.97 11.30
C VAL A 45 6.15 10.58 12.53
N HIS A 46 5.24 11.48 12.93
CA HIS A 46 4.29 11.22 14.00
C HIS A 46 2.89 11.07 13.43
N LEU A 47 2.37 9.84 13.41
CA LEU A 47 1.08 9.49 12.83
C LEU A 47 0.26 8.71 13.84
N GLU A 48 -1.02 9.05 13.98
CA GLU A 48 -1.95 8.33 14.88
C GLU A 48 -1.45 8.25 16.34
N GLY A 49 -0.76 9.29 16.81
CA GLY A 49 -0.15 9.34 18.14
C GLY A 49 1.12 8.51 18.30
N ARG A 50 1.75 8.07 17.20
CA ARG A 50 2.90 7.14 17.21
C ARG A 50 4.05 7.65 16.37
N HIS A 51 5.26 7.38 16.84
CA HIS A 51 6.49 7.60 16.07
C HIS A 51 6.72 6.42 15.12
N CYS A 52 6.94 6.69 13.84
CA CYS A 52 7.30 5.69 12.84
C CYS A 52 8.17 6.31 11.75
N ARG A 53 8.71 5.47 10.86
CA ARG A 53 9.44 5.91 9.68
C ARG A 53 8.60 5.71 8.44
N TRP A 54 8.49 6.74 7.60
CA TRP A 54 7.67 6.70 6.39
C TRP A 54 8.37 7.38 5.22
N TYR A 55 7.92 7.07 4.01
CA TYR A 55 8.43 7.65 2.78
C TYR A 55 8.26 9.18 2.79
N SER A 56 9.38 9.90 2.73
CA SER A 56 9.38 11.35 2.67
C SER A 56 8.54 11.86 1.49
N LYS A 57 7.80 12.95 1.72
CA LYS A 57 6.94 13.60 0.71
C LYS A 57 5.88 12.68 0.06
N ALA A 58 5.60 11.48 0.58
CA ALA A 58 4.65 10.55 -0.02
C ALA A 58 3.26 11.17 -0.24
N LYS A 59 2.77 11.95 0.75
CA LYS A 59 1.49 12.65 0.63
C LYS A 59 1.48 13.64 -0.54
N ALA A 60 2.53 14.44 -0.69
CA ALA A 60 2.62 15.44 -1.76
C ALA A 60 2.76 14.76 -3.14
N GLU A 61 3.48 13.65 -3.22
CA GLU A 61 3.65 12.90 -4.47
C GLU A 61 2.38 12.22 -4.96
N LEU A 62 1.54 11.77 -4.03
CA LEU A 62 0.31 11.05 -4.33
C LEU A 62 -0.92 11.97 -4.31
N ASP A 63 -0.74 13.26 -4.03
CA ASP A 63 -1.83 14.21 -3.99
C ASP A 63 -2.57 14.31 -5.33
N GLY A 64 -3.89 14.34 -5.27
CA GLY A 64 -4.76 14.31 -6.44
C GLY A 64 -4.75 13.01 -7.25
N LYS A 65 -3.92 12.01 -6.91
CA LYS A 65 -3.87 10.72 -7.61
C LYS A 65 -4.77 9.69 -6.93
N LYS A 66 -5.51 8.95 -7.74
CA LYS A 66 -6.45 7.92 -7.30
C LYS A 66 -6.01 6.56 -7.82
N HIS A 67 -6.09 5.55 -6.97
CA HIS A 67 -5.63 4.20 -7.27
C HIS A 67 -6.73 3.18 -6.95
N ASP A 68 -6.95 2.26 -7.89
CA ASP A 68 -7.87 1.14 -7.74
C ASP A 68 -7.23 -0.05 -6.99
N LEU A 69 -5.89 -0.04 -6.89
CA LEU A 69 -5.11 -1.06 -6.20
C LEU A 69 -3.97 -0.42 -5.41
N LEU A 70 -3.83 -0.79 -4.14
CA LEU A 70 -2.69 -0.46 -3.30
C LEU A 70 -2.07 -1.74 -2.75
N ILE A 71 -0.76 -1.91 -2.90
CA ILE A 71 0.00 -3.03 -2.32
C ILE A 71 0.88 -2.45 -1.21
N VAL A 72 0.67 -2.92 0.02
CA VAL A 72 1.38 -2.50 1.21
C VAL A 72 2.41 -3.57 1.57
N ASP A 73 3.60 -3.43 1.00
CA ASP A 73 4.74 -4.33 1.23
C ASP A 73 5.97 -3.60 1.80
N GLY A 74 5.93 -2.28 1.92
CA GLY A 74 7.03 -1.48 2.48
C GLY A 74 6.55 -0.40 3.44
N PRO A 75 7.49 0.26 4.14
CA PRO A 75 8.92 -0.02 4.20
C PRO A 75 9.25 -1.22 5.13
N VAL A 76 10.52 -1.40 5.50
CA VAL A 76 10.96 -2.50 6.38
C VAL A 76 10.10 -2.60 7.64
N GLY A 77 9.74 -3.83 8.00
CA GLY A 77 8.79 -4.03 9.08
C GLY A 77 9.34 -3.67 10.46
N THR A 78 8.46 -3.19 11.33
CA THR A 78 8.78 -2.91 12.74
C THR A 78 7.95 -3.77 13.68
N LYS A 79 8.39 -3.89 14.94
CA LYS A 79 7.74 -4.77 15.94
C LYS A 79 6.26 -4.40 16.19
N ARG A 80 5.90 -3.14 16.02
CA ARG A 80 4.58 -2.58 16.31
C ARG A 80 4.24 -1.56 15.24
N PHE A 81 3.04 -1.62 14.67
CA PHE A 81 2.58 -0.63 13.68
C PHE A 81 3.54 -0.47 12.48
N SER A 82 3.98 -1.62 11.95
CA SER A 82 5.02 -1.81 10.94
C SER A 82 4.94 -0.87 9.75
N ARG A 83 3.75 -0.77 9.14
CA ARG A 83 3.51 0.05 7.93
C ARG A 83 2.40 1.07 8.16
N ILE A 84 2.32 1.61 9.38
CA ILE A 84 1.28 2.58 9.77
C ILE A 84 1.34 3.86 8.94
N GLY A 85 2.49 4.20 8.34
CA GLY A 85 2.63 5.39 7.53
C GLY A 85 1.66 5.49 6.36
N VAL A 86 1.10 4.36 5.89
CA VAL A 86 0.02 4.33 4.89
C VAL A 86 -1.22 5.12 5.35
N SER A 87 -1.44 5.29 6.66
CA SER A 87 -2.54 6.11 7.20
C SER A 87 -2.43 7.59 6.84
N SER A 88 -1.25 8.07 6.46
CA SER A 88 -1.04 9.47 6.06
C SER A 88 -1.57 9.82 4.66
N ILE A 89 -1.78 8.79 3.83
CA ILE A 89 -2.24 8.92 2.43
C ILE A 89 -3.65 8.35 2.21
N ILE A 90 -4.13 7.52 3.14
CA ILE A 90 -5.50 6.97 3.10
C ILE A 90 -6.44 7.87 3.91
N PRO A 91 -7.62 8.21 3.36
CA PRO A 91 -8.24 7.63 2.16
C PRO A 91 -8.00 8.38 0.86
N GLU A 92 -7.24 9.47 0.88
CA GLU A 92 -7.15 10.42 -0.22
C GLU A 92 -6.62 9.80 -1.52
N VAL A 93 -5.80 8.76 -1.44
CA VAL A 93 -5.26 8.06 -2.63
C VAL A 93 -6.19 6.98 -3.21
N LEU A 94 -7.29 6.64 -2.53
CA LEU A 94 -8.21 5.60 -2.96
C LEU A 94 -9.23 6.15 -3.97
N SER A 95 -9.43 5.43 -5.08
CA SER A 95 -10.47 5.72 -6.07
C SER A 95 -11.87 5.36 -5.52
N THR A 96 -12.91 5.35 -6.37
CA THR A 96 -14.25 4.91 -5.97
C THR A 96 -14.28 3.41 -5.69
N ASP A 97 -13.60 2.62 -6.53
CA ASP A 97 -13.53 1.18 -6.40
C ASP A 97 -12.08 0.76 -6.17
N TRP A 98 -11.78 0.24 -4.99
CA TRP A 98 -10.40 -0.02 -4.61
C TRP A 98 -10.22 -1.35 -3.87
N LEU A 99 -9.00 -1.86 -3.94
CA LEU A 99 -8.47 -3.00 -3.20
C LEU A 99 -7.12 -2.62 -2.57
N ILE A 100 -6.97 -2.85 -1.28
CA ILE A 100 -5.70 -2.81 -0.55
C ILE A 100 -5.29 -4.25 -0.27
N ILE A 101 -4.10 -4.62 -0.72
CA ILE A 101 -3.43 -5.89 -0.40
C ILE A 101 -2.31 -5.58 0.58
N TRP A 102 -2.32 -6.24 1.72
CA TRP A 102 -1.34 -6.08 2.78
C TRP A 102 -0.53 -7.35 2.94
N ASP A 103 0.76 -7.26 2.64
CA ASP A 103 1.66 -8.41 2.67
C ASP A 103 2.17 -8.68 4.10
N ASP A 104 2.51 -9.94 4.40
CA ASP A 104 3.10 -10.37 5.68
C ASP A 104 2.27 -9.99 6.94
N ILE A 105 0.95 -10.14 6.93
CA ILE A 105 0.14 -9.83 8.13
C ILE A 105 0.39 -10.81 9.29
N ASP A 106 1.20 -11.84 9.08
CA ASP A 106 1.73 -12.69 10.14
C ASP A 106 2.57 -11.94 11.15
N ARG A 107 3.21 -10.84 10.73
CA ARG A 107 3.97 -10.01 11.63
C ARG A 107 3.01 -9.20 12.51
N PRO A 108 3.16 -9.23 13.85
CA PRO A 108 2.27 -8.49 14.75
C PRO A 108 2.17 -7.00 14.42
N GLY A 109 3.29 -6.36 14.06
CA GLY A 109 3.28 -4.95 13.69
C GLY A 109 2.48 -4.67 12.41
N ASP A 110 2.43 -5.61 11.47
CA ASP A 110 1.68 -5.49 10.22
C ASP A 110 0.18 -5.70 10.45
N LEU A 111 -0.18 -6.72 11.22
CA LEU A 111 -1.57 -6.94 11.65
C LEU A 111 -2.14 -5.72 12.39
N GLU A 112 -1.34 -5.09 13.25
CA GLU A 112 -1.73 -3.88 13.96
C GLU A 112 -1.96 -2.68 13.05
N SER A 113 -1.05 -2.47 12.08
CA SER A 113 -1.22 -1.40 11.07
C SER A 113 -2.44 -1.64 10.20
N PHE A 114 -2.65 -2.89 9.74
CA PHE A 114 -3.80 -3.30 8.97
C PHE A 114 -5.12 -3.02 9.72
N ALA A 115 -5.22 -3.46 10.98
CA ALA A 115 -6.38 -3.22 11.82
C ALA A 115 -6.62 -1.72 12.08
N LEU A 116 -5.56 -0.94 12.23
CA LEU A 116 -5.66 0.51 12.39
C LEU A 116 -6.23 1.19 11.14
N VAL A 117 -5.80 0.78 9.95
CA VAL A 117 -6.30 1.34 8.69
C VAL A 117 -7.79 1.01 8.49
N ILE A 118 -8.22 -0.21 8.78
CA ILE A 118 -9.65 -0.58 8.80
C ILE A 118 -10.43 0.35 9.73
N ARG A 119 -9.93 0.58 10.94
CA ARG A 119 -10.56 1.48 11.91
C ARG A 119 -10.68 2.91 11.35
N LEU A 120 -9.61 3.45 10.78
CA LEU A 120 -9.59 4.80 10.19
C LEU A 120 -10.58 4.96 9.03
N LEU A 121 -10.68 3.96 8.16
CA LEU A 121 -11.65 3.96 7.07
C LEU A 121 -13.08 3.98 7.61
N ARG A 122 -13.38 3.16 8.62
CA ARG A 122 -14.68 3.12 9.29
C ARG A 122 -15.02 4.44 10.00
N GLU A 123 -14.07 5.03 10.72
CA GLU A 123 -14.25 6.33 11.40
C GLU A 123 -14.53 7.47 10.42
N ARG A 124 -14.04 7.35 9.17
CA ARG A 124 -14.33 8.29 8.08
C ARG A 124 -15.59 7.94 7.28
N GLY A 125 -16.35 6.93 7.69
CA GLY A 125 -17.59 6.52 7.03
C GLY A 125 -17.38 5.89 5.65
N ILE A 126 -16.20 5.33 5.39
CA ILE A 126 -15.89 4.67 4.12
C ILE A 126 -16.35 3.23 4.18
N GLU A 127 -17.30 2.86 3.33
CA GLU A 127 -17.78 1.49 3.19
C GLU A 127 -16.70 0.60 2.59
N HIS A 128 -16.43 -0.52 3.26
CA HIS A 128 -15.44 -1.50 2.82
C HIS A 128 -15.70 -2.84 3.49
N ASN A 129 -15.16 -3.88 2.88
CA ASN A 129 -15.00 -5.20 3.44
C ASN A 129 -13.53 -5.44 3.75
N ASN A 130 -13.26 -6.41 4.62
CA ASN A 130 -11.90 -6.88 4.86
C ASN A 130 -11.89 -8.41 4.99
N LEU A 131 -10.77 -9.02 4.62
CA LEU A 131 -10.56 -10.47 4.65
C LEU A 131 -9.09 -10.75 4.97
N ILE A 132 -8.82 -11.84 5.68
CA ILE A 132 -7.48 -12.40 5.80
C ILE A 132 -7.48 -13.68 4.98
N LEU A 133 -6.53 -13.78 4.06
CA LEU A 133 -6.29 -14.96 3.26
C LEU A 133 -5.14 -15.76 3.88
N GLU A 134 -5.31 -17.07 3.96
CA GLU A 134 -4.34 -17.99 4.54
C GLU A 134 -3.82 -18.93 3.45
N GLY A 135 -2.50 -19.00 3.32
CA GLY A 135 -1.76 -19.96 2.49
C GLY A 135 -0.48 -20.36 3.23
N ASP A 136 0.67 -20.32 2.56
CA ASP A 136 1.98 -20.49 3.23
C ASP A 136 2.29 -19.35 4.22
N GLY A 137 1.64 -18.20 4.04
CA GLY A 137 1.58 -17.08 4.97
C GLY A 137 0.21 -16.42 4.90
N ARG A 138 0.03 -15.31 5.62
CA ARG A 138 -1.22 -14.54 5.64
C ARG A 138 -1.10 -13.20 4.93
N VAL A 139 -2.11 -12.90 4.13
CA VAL A 139 -2.28 -11.63 3.42
C VAL A 139 -3.59 -10.99 3.87
N GLY A 140 -3.55 -9.70 4.19
CA GLY A 140 -4.73 -8.92 4.55
C GLY A 140 -5.30 -8.20 3.34
N LEU A 141 -6.62 -8.24 3.17
CA LEU A 141 -7.34 -7.50 2.14
C LEU A 141 -8.29 -6.49 2.77
N ILE A 142 -8.38 -5.30 2.20
CA ILE A 142 -9.43 -4.30 2.46
C ILE A 142 -9.96 -3.84 1.11
N PHE A 143 -11.27 -3.84 0.88
CA PHE A 143 -11.80 -3.63 -0.47
C PHE A 143 -13.26 -3.17 -0.53
N THR A 144 -13.63 -2.52 -1.63
CA THR A 144 -15.04 -2.19 -1.96
C THR A 144 -15.78 -3.38 -2.56
N ASP A 145 -17.11 -3.32 -2.62
CA ASP A 145 -17.97 -4.42 -3.08
C ASP A 145 -17.68 -4.93 -4.50
N LYS A 146 -17.12 -4.08 -5.37
CA LYS A 146 -16.68 -4.50 -6.72
C LYS A 146 -15.68 -5.66 -6.68
N PHE A 147 -14.86 -5.73 -5.63
CA PHE A 147 -13.86 -6.78 -5.44
C PHE A 147 -14.37 -7.93 -4.57
N SER A 148 -15.68 -8.02 -4.28
CA SER A 148 -16.27 -9.10 -3.46
C SER A 148 -15.93 -10.52 -3.94
N GLY A 149 -15.65 -10.70 -5.24
CA GLY A 149 -15.19 -11.96 -5.82
C GLY A 149 -13.92 -12.54 -5.18
N VAL A 150 -13.08 -11.72 -4.54
CA VAL A 150 -11.87 -12.21 -3.83
C VAL A 150 -12.18 -13.18 -2.69
N ARG A 151 -13.43 -13.18 -2.18
CA ARG A 151 -13.91 -14.12 -1.16
C ARG A 151 -14.02 -15.56 -1.65
N HIS A 152 -14.04 -15.77 -2.97
CA HIS A 152 -14.29 -17.07 -3.60
C HIS A 152 -13.05 -17.67 -4.26
N LEU A 153 -11.86 -17.12 -3.99
CA LEU A 153 -10.62 -17.53 -4.66
C LEU A 153 -9.96 -18.80 -4.05
N TRP A 154 -10.70 -19.62 -3.29
CA TRP A 154 -10.19 -20.80 -2.59
C TRP A 154 -11.22 -21.93 -2.58
#